data_AF-A0AAN7C1F4-F1
#
_entry.id   AF-A0AAN7C1F4-F1
#
_cell.length_a   1.000
_cell.length_b   1.000
_cell.length_c   1.000
_cell.angle_alpha   90.00
_cell.angle_beta   90.00
_cell.angle_gamma   90.00
#
_symmetry.space_group_name_H-M   'P 1'
#
loop_
_entity.id
_entity.type
_entity.pdbx_description
1 polymer ?
#
loop_
_entity_poly.entity_id
_entity_poly.type
_entity_poly.pdbx_seq_one_letter_code
_entity_poly.pdbx_strand_id
1 'polypeptide(L)'
;MSQPSVNAELRRMLTINSIGWGTCGAVFAQDQACTVVKLAKNDPMELWNDYIKHKKIAKQFKRFRIEEVRIPGRYFFIPSDLTEWFERSPGLTEAAKDVCNLPTCALLTQRIHTLPRPIRHLLIEKYCQPSIKHQALAAPGNNDCLLRLHLNWMLELKLDVDAMARRMGVALAIMHWVAKTDANDVEFMLGCSTTKVPLEDDEMDADTIKTLIYTGPSSCITEDFFGHKTELWVLDFDKVRPITLVDDAGVAQAAEAFRDESGHYVELPGKFISEVTEAERRRLAERKG
;
A
#
# COMPACT_ATOMS: atom_id res chain seq x y z
N MET A 1 28.60 -19.73 29.09
CA MET A 1 27.38 -19.96 28.28
C MET A 1 26.41 -18.84 28.62
N SER A 2 26.31 -17.82 27.77
CA SER A 2 25.48 -16.64 28.03
C SER A 2 24.04 -16.96 27.64
N GLN A 3 23.11 -16.87 28.59
CA GLN A 3 21.67 -17.03 28.30
C GLN A 3 21.25 -15.96 27.27
N PRO A 4 20.48 -16.33 26.23
CA PRO A 4 19.92 -15.33 25.32
C PRO A 4 19.03 -14.38 26.13
N SER A 5 19.15 -13.07 25.87
CA SER A 5 18.33 -12.07 26.57
C SER A 5 16.84 -12.37 26.37
N VAL A 6 16.00 -12.12 27.36
CA VAL A 6 14.53 -12.29 27.32
C VAL A 6 13.90 -11.64 26.06
N ASN A 7 14.49 -10.55 25.56
CA ASN A 7 14.07 -9.91 24.30
C ASN A 7 14.30 -10.77 23.06
N ALA A 8 15.34 -11.61 23.03
CA ALA A 8 15.61 -12.53 21.92
C ALA A 8 14.66 -13.74 21.94
N GLU A 9 14.23 -14.19 23.12
CA GLU A 9 13.20 -15.23 23.25
C GLU A 9 11.79 -14.71 22.90
N LEU A 10 11.42 -13.51 23.34
CA LEU A 10 10.17 -12.86 22.92
C LEU A 10 10.12 -12.60 21.41
N ARG A 11 11.26 -12.22 20.79
CA ARG A 11 11.38 -12.06 19.33
C ARG A 11 11.22 -13.37 18.56
N ARG A 12 11.56 -14.52 19.16
CA ARG A 12 11.30 -15.86 18.59
C ARG A 12 9.84 -16.28 18.69
N MET A 13 9.06 -15.71 19.62
CA MET A 13 7.64 -16.03 19.82
C MET A 13 6.68 -15.22 18.93
N LEU A 14 7.14 -14.12 18.34
CA LEU A 14 6.32 -13.28 17.47
C LEU A 14 6.21 -13.89 16.08
N THR A 15 5.00 -14.29 15.70
CA THR A 15 4.69 -14.89 14.40
C THR A 15 4.72 -13.86 13.28
N ILE A 16 5.25 -14.28 12.12
CA ILE A 16 5.17 -13.53 10.87
C ILE A 16 3.95 -14.03 10.13
N ASN A 17 3.06 -13.12 9.77
CA ASN A 17 1.80 -13.43 9.10
C ASN A 17 1.78 -12.81 7.71
N SER A 18 1.11 -13.48 6.78
CA SER A 18 0.69 -12.83 5.52
C SER A 18 -0.41 -11.83 5.85
N ILE A 19 -0.23 -10.58 5.46
CA ILE A 19 -1.16 -9.47 5.70
C ILE A 19 -1.78 -8.92 4.41
N GLY A 20 -1.34 -9.42 3.25
CA GLY A 20 -1.88 -9.05 1.95
C GLY A 20 -1.24 -9.87 0.84
N TRP A 21 -1.97 -10.07 -0.26
CA TRP A 21 -1.45 -10.75 -1.44
C TRP A 21 -2.10 -10.18 -2.70
N GLY A 22 -1.33 -10.17 -3.78
CA GLY A 22 -1.77 -9.75 -5.10
C GLY A 22 -1.15 -10.64 -6.18
N THR A 23 -1.27 -10.19 -7.43
CA THR A 23 -0.73 -10.92 -8.59
C THR A 23 0.79 -10.91 -8.61
N CYS A 24 1.41 -9.77 -8.29
CA CYS A 24 2.85 -9.56 -8.33
C CYS A 24 3.60 -10.07 -7.07
N GLY A 25 2.94 -10.10 -5.91
CA GLY A 25 3.61 -10.48 -4.66
C GLY A 25 2.69 -10.73 -3.47
N ALA A 26 3.31 -11.17 -2.37
CA ALA A 26 2.67 -11.36 -1.07
C ALA A 26 3.39 -10.54 0.00
N VAL A 27 2.62 -9.96 0.91
CA VAL A 27 3.09 -9.02 1.92
C VAL A 27 3.01 -9.69 3.28
N PHE A 28 4.15 -9.69 3.99
CA PHE A 28 4.30 -10.30 5.29
C PHE A 28 4.70 -9.26 6.32
N ALA A 29 4.19 -9.42 7.54
CA ALA A 29 4.58 -8.59 8.66
C ALA A 29 4.55 -9.41 9.94
N GLN A 30 5.45 -9.06 10.84
CA GLN A 30 5.33 -9.43 12.25
C GLN A 30 4.25 -8.54 12.90
N ASP A 31 3.51 -9.08 13.87
CA ASP A 31 2.53 -8.29 14.60
C ASP A 31 3.18 -7.02 15.20
N GLN A 32 2.51 -5.87 15.02
CA GLN A 32 2.95 -4.57 15.52
C GLN A 32 4.29 -4.04 14.96
N ALA A 33 4.85 -4.70 13.93
CA ALA A 33 5.99 -4.17 13.20
C ALA A 33 5.60 -2.93 12.38
N CYS A 34 6.53 -1.98 12.26
CA CYS A 34 6.37 -0.76 11.47
C CYS A 34 6.82 -0.94 10.02
N THR A 35 7.25 -2.15 9.68
CA THR A 35 7.76 -2.54 8.37
C THR A 35 7.03 -3.76 7.87
N VAL A 36 6.94 -3.89 6.55
CA VAL A 36 6.42 -5.06 5.85
C VAL A 36 7.44 -5.54 4.85
N VAL A 37 7.40 -6.84 4.56
CA VAL A 37 8.20 -7.48 3.50
C VAL A 37 7.25 -7.90 2.39
N LYS A 38 7.36 -7.29 1.20
CA LYS A 38 6.70 -7.77 -0.03
C LYS A 38 7.64 -8.76 -0.71
N LEU A 39 7.22 -10.00 -0.88
CA LEU A 39 7.95 -11.05 -1.59
C LEU A 39 7.37 -11.22 -3.00
N ALA A 40 8.24 -11.40 -4.00
CA ALA A 40 7.79 -11.64 -5.37
C ALA A 40 7.19 -13.05 -5.50
N LYS A 41 6.03 -13.14 -6.16
CA LYS A 41 5.31 -14.40 -6.36
C LYS A 41 5.65 -15.08 -7.68
N ASN A 42 5.61 -14.31 -8.77
CA ASN A 42 5.77 -14.81 -10.13
C ASN A 42 7.00 -14.21 -10.82
N ASP A 43 6.97 -12.90 -11.12
CA ASP A 43 8.04 -12.21 -11.83
C ASP A 43 8.86 -11.33 -10.86
N PRO A 44 10.12 -11.68 -10.56
CA PRO A 44 11.01 -10.84 -9.76
C PRO A 44 11.24 -9.44 -10.35
N MET A 45 11.07 -9.26 -11.67
CA MET A 45 11.22 -7.97 -12.33
C MET A 45 10.09 -7.00 -12.00
N GLU A 46 8.87 -7.48 -11.75
CA GLU A 46 7.75 -6.64 -11.30
C GLU A 46 8.07 -5.99 -9.95
N LEU A 47 8.59 -6.77 -8.99
CA LEU A 47 8.97 -6.25 -7.67
C LEU A 47 10.18 -5.31 -7.74
N TRP A 48 11.12 -5.58 -8.64
CA TRP A 48 12.22 -4.66 -8.90
C TRP A 48 11.72 -3.34 -9.53
N ASN A 49 10.77 -3.43 -10.45
CA ASN A 49 10.15 -2.24 -11.03
C ASN A 49 9.43 -1.43 -9.95
N ASP A 50 8.64 -2.07 -9.07
CA ASP A 50 8.03 -1.43 -7.90
C ASP A 50 9.08 -0.62 -7.14
N TYR A 51 10.18 -1.26 -6.72
CA TYR A 51 11.26 -0.59 -5.99
C TYR A 51 11.83 0.65 -6.71
N ILE A 52 12.13 0.54 -8.00
CA ILE A 52 12.71 1.63 -8.79
C ILE A 52 11.71 2.78 -9.00
N LYS A 53 10.46 2.47 -9.30
CA LYS A 53 9.41 3.47 -9.55
C LYS A 53 9.00 4.16 -8.25
N HIS A 54 8.84 3.39 -7.19
CA HIS A 54 8.64 3.88 -5.84
C HIS A 54 9.73 4.90 -5.46
N LYS A 55 11.02 4.54 -5.59
CA LYS A 55 12.13 5.46 -5.30
C LYS A 55 12.05 6.74 -6.14
N LYS A 56 11.76 6.62 -7.44
CA LYS A 56 11.67 7.76 -8.36
C LYS A 56 10.53 8.72 -7.97
N ILE A 57 9.35 8.17 -7.71
CA ILE A 57 8.12 8.92 -7.40
C ILE A 57 8.22 9.55 -6.01
N ALA A 58 8.64 8.80 -4.99
CA ALA A 58 8.83 9.30 -3.63
C ALA A 58 9.80 10.49 -3.58
N LYS A 59 10.90 10.44 -4.36
CA LYS A 59 11.83 11.56 -4.51
C LYS A 59 11.15 12.82 -5.04
N GLN A 60 10.22 12.69 -6.00
CA GLN A 60 9.49 13.86 -6.52
C GLN A 60 8.45 14.37 -5.52
N PHE A 61 7.73 13.48 -4.83
CA PHE A 61 6.78 13.89 -3.79
C PHE A 61 7.46 14.69 -2.69
N LYS A 62 8.63 14.23 -2.22
CA LYS A 62 9.47 14.95 -1.25
C LYS A 62 9.95 16.31 -1.78
N ARG A 63 10.44 16.36 -3.03
CA ARG A 63 10.91 17.59 -3.67
C ARG A 63 9.82 18.66 -3.78
N PHE A 64 8.59 18.24 -4.09
CA PHE A 64 7.44 19.14 -4.28
C PHE A 64 6.58 19.30 -3.01
N ARG A 65 7.00 18.71 -1.88
CA ARG A 65 6.30 18.77 -0.58
C ARG A 65 4.84 18.34 -0.67
N ILE A 66 4.60 17.22 -1.37
CA ILE A 66 3.27 16.61 -1.43
C ILE A 66 3.00 15.88 -0.12
N GLU A 67 2.11 16.43 0.69
CA GLU A 67 1.75 15.88 2.01
C GLU A 67 0.33 15.31 2.07
N GLU A 68 -0.49 15.60 1.05
CA GLU A 68 -1.90 15.24 0.99
C GLU A 68 -2.13 13.78 0.56
N VAL A 69 -1.11 13.19 -0.06
CA VAL A 69 -1.02 11.77 -0.44
C VAL A 69 0.32 11.24 0.06
N ARG A 70 0.28 10.18 0.85
CA ARG A 70 1.46 9.52 1.40
C ARG A 70 1.95 8.42 0.48
N ILE A 71 3.27 8.20 0.48
CA ILE A 71 3.91 7.03 -0.09
C ILE A 71 4.61 6.31 1.07
N PRO A 72 4.45 4.98 1.23
CA PRO A 72 5.16 4.24 2.27
C PRO A 72 6.67 4.50 2.22
N GLY A 73 7.31 4.66 3.38
CA GLY A 73 8.78 4.66 3.43
C GLY A 73 9.36 3.42 2.74
N ARG A 74 10.42 3.58 1.96
CA ARG A 74 11.09 2.49 1.25
C ARG A 74 12.47 2.29 1.86
N TYR A 75 12.75 1.08 2.32
CA TYR A 75 14.00 0.77 3.00
C TYR A 75 14.96 0.02 2.08
N PHE A 76 14.71 -1.28 1.82
CA PHE A 76 15.68 -2.14 1.12
C PHE A 76 15.02 -3.04 0.09
N PHE A 77 15.77 -3.33 -0.97
CA PHE A 77 15.47 -4.42 -1.91
C PHE A 77 16.49 -5.53 -1.70
N ILE A 78 16.00 -6.76 -1.59
CA ILE A 78 16.79 -7.97 -1.38
C ILE A 78 16.68 -8.80 -2.66
N PRO A 79 17.79 -8.97 -3.40
CA PRO A 79 17.85 -9.86 -4.56
C PRO A 79 17.62 -11.33 -4.20
N SER A 80 17.10 -12.12 -5.15
CA SER A 80 16.81 -13.54 -4.95
C SER A 80 18.05 -14.43 -4.79
N ASP A 81 19.21 -13.98 -5.27
CA ASP A 81 20.49 -14.70 -5.14
C ASP A 81 21.12 -14.55 -3.74
N LEU A 82 20.61 -13.65 -2.90
CA LEU A 82 21.04 -13.50 -1.51
C LEU A 82 20.32 -14.49 -0.58
N THR A 83 20.57 -15.78 -0.77
CA THR A 83 19.87 -16.86 -0.05
C THR A 83 20.08 -16.85 1.46
N GLU A 84 21.26 -16.40 1.94
CA GLU A 84 21.58 -16.27 3.36
C GLU A 84 20.56 -15.41 4.14
N TRP A 85 19.92 -14.45 3.48
CA TRP A 85 18.93 -13.59 4.10
C TRP A 85 17.67 -14.38 4.53
N PHE A 86 17.23 -15.34 3.70
CA PHE A 86 16.11 -16.23 4.01
C PHE A 86 16.48 -17.26 5.09
N GLU A 87 17.72 -17.75 5.09
CA GLU A 87 18.22 -18.67 6.13
C GLU A 87 18.23 -18.02 7.52
N ARG A 88 18.51 -16.72 7.58
CA ARG A 88 18.47 -15.92 8.83
C ARG A 88 17.05 -15.54 9.26
N SER A 89 16.05 -15.80 8.43
CA SER A 89 14.65 -15.40 8.65
C SER A 89 13.69 -16.61 8.57
N PRO A 90 13.88 -17.68 9.38
CA PRO A 90 13.13 -18.92 9.25
C PRO A 90 11.61 -18.74 9.43
N GLY A 91 11.17 -17.78 10.26
CA GLY A 91 9.75 -17.48 10.43
C GLY A 91 9.09 -16.90 9.18
N LEU A 92 9.81 -16.10 8.39
CA LEU A 92 9.32 -15.57 7.12
C LEU A 92 9.27 -16.67 6.06
N THR A 93 10.33 -17.48 5.99
CA THR A 93 10.43 -18.61 5.06
C THR A 93 9.29 -19.60 5.30
N GLU A 94 9.01 -19.93 6.56
CA GLU A 94 7.90 -20.81 6.93
C GLU A 94 6.53 -20.20 6.59
N ALA A 95 6.33 -18.90 6.83
CA ALA A 95 5.08 -18.22 6.50
C ALA A 95 4.83 -18.08 4.98
N ALA A 96 5.90 -18.01 4.18
CA ALA A 96 5.83 -17.75 2.75
C ALA A 96 5.91 -19.00 1.87
N LYS A 97 6.27 -20.17 2.40
CA LYS A 97 6.54 -21.40 1.62
C LYS A 97 5.37 -21.86 0.74
N ASP A 98 4.13 -21.65 1.18
CA ASP A 98 2.93 -22.08 0.46
C ASP A 98 2.39 -21.00 -0.49
N VAL A 99 3.00 -19.80 -0.48
CA VAL A 99 2.52 -18.61 -1.20
C VAL A 99 3.50 -18.15 -2.27
N CYS A 100 4.81 -18.27 -2.00
CA CYS A 100 5.90 -17.76 -2.84
C CYS A 100 6.90 -18.87 -3.16
N ASN A 101 7.51 -18.80 -4.35
CA ASN A 101 8.60 -19.68 -4.74
C ASN A 101 9.91 -19.16 -4.12
N LEU A 102 10.32 -19.71 -2.98
CA LEU A 102 11.53 -19.28 -2.27
C LEU A 102 12.79 -20.02 -2.75
N PRO A 103 13.98 -19.37 -2.74
CA PRO A 103 14.21 -17.95 -2.45
C PRO A 103 13.74 -17.05 -3.59
N THR A 104 13.30 -15.84 -3.25
CA THR A 104 12.76 -14.85 -4.20
C THR A 104 13.23 -13.44 -3.84
N CYS A 105 12.96 -12.45 -4.69
CA CYS A 105 13.24 -11.06 -4.35
C CYS A 105 12.30 -10.58 -3.22
N ALA A 106 12.81 -9.70 -2.35
CA ALA A 106 12.04 -9.09 -1.28
C ALA A 106 12.18 -7.56 -1.28
N LEU A 107 11.11 -6.87 -0.92
CA LEU A 107 11.05 -5.42 -0.78
C LEU A 107 10.57 -5.07 0.62
N LEU A 108 11.43 -4.40 1.40
CA LEU A 108 11.12 -3.92 2.73
C LEU A 108 10.63 -2.47 2.69
N THR A 109 9.41 -2.24 3.14
CA THR A 109 8.75 -0.91 3.16
C THR A 109 8.11 -0.63 4.51
N GLN A 110 7.70 0.61 4.72
CA GLN A 110 6.87 1.03 5.85
C GLN A 110 5.54 0.28 5.83
N ARG A 111 5.12 -0.22 6.99
CA ARG A 111 3.77 -0.70 7.19
C ARG A 111 2.82 0.48 7.28
N ILE A 112 1.84 0.52 6.37
CA ILE A 112 0.67 1.38 6.53
C ILE A 112 -0.17 0.79 7.65
N HIS A 113 -0.53 1.58 8.66
CA HIS A 113 -1.38 1.06 9.73
C HIS A 113 -2.80 0.84 9.20
N THR A 114 -3.40 -0.26 9.66
CA THR A 114 -4.80 -0.62 9.39
C THR A 114 -5.77 0.46 9.86
N LEU A 115 -6.97 0.46 9.27
CA LEU A 115 -8.05 1.31 9.77
C LEU A 115 -8.44 0.95 11.22
N PRO A 116 -8.89 1.93 12.04
CA PRO A 116 -9.33 1.68 13.40
C PRO A 116 -10.38 0.58 13.45
N ARG A 117 -10.28 -0.28 14.49
CA ARG A 117 -11.19 -1.41 14.68
C ARG A 117 -12.68 -1.05 14.52
N PRO A 118 -13.19 0.07 15.08
CA PRO A 118 -14.59 0.45 14.88
C PRO A 118 -14.95 0.66 13.40
N ILE A 119 -14.06 1.26 12.60
CA ILE A 119 -14.27 1.47 11.17
C ILE A 119 -14.28 0.12 10.45
N ARG A 120 -13.32 -0.76 10.72
CA ARG A 120 -13.28 -2.11 10.11
C ARG A 120 -14.52 -2.93 10.42
N HIS A 121 -14.97 -2.91 11.67
CA HIS A 121 -16.21 -3.58 12.08
C HIS A 121 -17.43 -3.02 11.36
N LEU A 122 -17.54 -1.69 11.24
CA LEU A 122 -18.64 -1.06 10.50
C LEU A 122 -18.62 -1.42 9.01
N LEU A 123 -17.43 -1.49 8.39
CA LEU A 123 -17.29 -1.95 7.01
C LEU A 123 -17.77 -3.41 6.87
N ILE A 124 -17.33 -4.31 7.76
CA ILE A 124 -17.78 -5.71 7.75
C ILE A 124 -19.31 -5.80 7.94
N GLU A 125 -19.86 -5.07 8.92
CA GLU A 125 -21.29 -5.08 9.19
C GLU A 125 -22.13 -4.53 8.02
N LYS A 126 -21.60 -3.55 7.29
CA LYS A 126 -22.34 -2.94 6.18
C LYS A 126 -22.24 -3.77 4.89
N TYR A 127 -21.08 -4.37 4.63
CA TYR A 127 -20.75 -4.92 3.31
C TYR A 127 -20.67 -6.44 3.24
N CYS A 128 -20.33 -7.13 4.33
CA CYS A 128 -20.28 -8.58 4.32
C CYS A 128 -21.69 -9.19 4.31
N GLN A 129 -21.88 -10.26 3.52
CA GLN A 129 -23.13 -11.02 3.53
C GLN A 129 -23.42 -11.54 4.95
N PRO A 130 -24.69 -11.58 5.39
CA PRO A 130 -25.03 -11.98 6.76
C PRO A 130 -24.42 -13.32 7.20
N SER A 131 -24.31 -14.28 6.28
CA SER A 131 -23.73 -15.61 6.51
C SER A 131 -22.24 -15.58 6.88
N ILE A 132 -21.48 -14.58 6.41
CA ILE A 132 -20.02 -14.51 6.60
C ILE A 132 -19.59 -13.46 7.62
N LYS A 133 -20.50 -12.60 8.12
CA LYS A 133 -20.15 -11.49 9.02
C LYS A 133 -19.40 -11.95 10.27
N HIS A 134 -19.91 -12.95 10.96
CA HIS A 134 -19.27 -13.46 12.18
C HIS A 134 -17.88 -14.03 11.88
N GLN A 135 -17.73 -14.74 10.76
CA GLN A 135 -16.44 -15.26 10.31
C GLN A 135 -15.48 -14.12 9.95
N ALA A 136 -15.96 -13.09 9.25
CA ALA A 136 -15.16 -11.92 8.88
C ALA A 136 -14.71 -11.12 10.11
N LEU A 137 -15.58 -10.93 11.10
CA LEU A 137 -15.20 -10.26 12.36
C LEU A 137 -14.16 -11.04 13.16
N ALA A 138 -14.20 -12.38 13.09
CA ALA A 138 -13.27 -13.25 13.80
C ALA A 138 -11.97 -13.52 13.02
N ALA A 139 -11.94 -13.29 11.70
CA ALA A 139 -10.81 -13.60 10.85
C ALA A 139 -9.63 -12.65 11.13
N PRO A 140 -8.46 -13.17 11.56
CA PRO A 140 -7.29 -12.34 11.89
C PRO A 140 -6.82 -11.47 10.72
N GLY A 141 -6.93 -11.93 9.47
CA GLY A 141 -6.52 -11.16 8.29
C GLY A 141 -7.28 -9.84 8.11
N ASN A 142 -8.50 -9.73 8.67
CA ASN A 142 -9.25 -8.48 8.65
C ASN A 142 -8.73 -7.45 9.66
N ASN A 143 -7.73 -7.80 10.48
CA ASN A 143 -7.03 -6.84 11.33
C ASN A 143 -6.05 -5.95 10.57
N ASP A 144 -5.62 -6.35 9.38
CA ASP A 144 -4.65 -5.61 8.56
C ASP A 144 -5.29 -4.85 7.39
N CYS A 145 -6.61 -4.70 7.41
CA CYS A 145 -7.38 -4.15 6.31
C CYS A 145 -7.05 -2.66 6.03
N LEU A 146 -6.60 -2.41 4.80
CA LEU A 146 -6.57 -1.10 4.16
C LEU A 146 -7.77 -1.00 3.22
N LEU A 147 -8.32 0.21 3.07
CA LEU A 147 -9.49 0.43 2.20
C LEU A 147 -9.03 1.03 0.87
N ARG A 148 -9.00 0.22 -0.18
CA ARG A 148 -8.81 0.72 -1.55
C ARG A 148 -9.93 1.71 -1.89
N LEU A 149 -9.62 2.82 -2.55
CA LEU A 149 -10.63 3.83 -2.85
C LEU A 149 -11.23 3.62 -4.24
N HIS A 150 -12.53 3.38 -4.26
CA HIS A 150 -13.36 3.34 -5.46
C HIS A 150 -14.45 4.42 -5.36
N LEU A 151 -14.89 5.00 -6.49
CA LEU A 151 -15.86 6.10 -6.48
C LEU A 151 -17.18 5.72 -5.79
N ASN A 152 -17.70 4.53 -6.06
CA ASN A 152 -18.88 3.99 -5.40
C ASN A 152 -18.72 3.98 -3.87
N TRP A 153 -17.57 3.55 -3.34
CA TRP A 153 -17.31 3.52 -1.90
C TRP A 153 -17.16 4.92 -1.32
N MET A 154 -16.51 5.84 -2.02
CA MET A 154 -16.43 7.23 -1.58
C MET A 154 -17.82 7.87 -1.44
N LEU A 155 -18.71 7.63 -2.41
CA LEU A 155 -20.09 8.11 -2.35
C LEU A 155 -20.87 7.47 -1.19
N GLU A 156 -20.74 6.16 -1.01
CA GLU A 156 -21.51 5.42 -0.02
C GLU A 156 -21.06 5.65 1.43
N LEU A 157 -19.76 5.89 1.62
CA LEU A 157 -19.17 6.30 2.90
C LEU A 157 -19.31 7.81 3.13
N LYS A 158 -19.90 8.55 2.17
CA LYS A 158 -20.07 10.01 2.21
C LYS A 158 -18.75 10.74 2.44
N LEU A 159 -17.68 10.24 1.81
CA LEU A 159 -16.40 10.94 1.76
C LEU A 159 -16.52 12.17 0.87
N ASP A 160 -15.68 13.18 1.12
CA ASP A 160 -15.56 14.33 0.23
C ASP A 160 -14.85 13.91 -1.05
N VAL A 161 -15.66 13.47 -2.04
CA VAL A 161 -15.20 12.99 -3.35
C VAL A 161 -14.36 14.06 -4.04
N ASP A 162 -14.79 15.32 -3.99
CA ASP A 162 -14.09 16.42 -4.64
C ASP A 162 -12.71 16.65 -4.01
N ALA A 163 -12.62 16.62 -2.67
CA ALA A 163 -11.34 16.71 -1.99
C ALA A 163 -10.44 15.52 -2.29
N MET A 164 -10.98 14.30 -2.32
CA MET A 164 -10.20 13.10 -2.61
C MET A 164 -9.66 13.11 -4.05
N ALA A 165 -10.52 13.42 -5.02
CA ALA A 165 -10.16 13.51 -6.43
C ALA A 165 -9.10 14.60 -6.68
N ARG A 166 -9.20 15.76 -5.99
CA ARG A 166 -8.15 16.79 -6.06
C ARG A 166 -6.80 16.26 -5.59
N ARG A 167 -6.75 15.55 -4.45
CA ARG A 167 -5.50 14.98 -3.91
C ARG A 167 -4.90 13.91 -4.82
N MET A 168 -5.74 13.01 -5.34
CA MET A 168 -5.35 12.01 -6.33
C MET A 168 -4.83 12.66 -7.61
N GLY A 169 -5.51 13.70 -8.10
CA GLY A 169 -5.09 14.46 -9.28
C GLY A 169 -3.74 15.14 -9.11
N VAL A 170 -3.46 15.73 -7.95
CA VAL A 170 -2.13 16.31 -7.63
C VAL A 170 -1.06 15.22 -7.65
N ALA A 171 -1.31 14.08 -7.02
CA ALA A 171 -0.38 12.95 -7.02
C ALA A 171 -0.08 12.45 -8.45
N LEU A 172 -1.12 12.21 -9.26
CA LEU A 172 -0.99 11.79 -10.65
C LEU A 172 -0.27 12.85 -11.50
N ALA A 173 -0.55 14.13 -11.30
CA ALA A 173 0.15 15.21 -12.00
C ALA A 173 1.66 15.18 -11.72
N ILE A 174 2.08 14.93 -10.47
CA ILE A 174 3.50 14.77 -10.14
C ILE A 174 4.09 13.52 -10.78
N MET A 175 3.39 12.39 -10.75
CA MET A 175 3.85 11.15 -11.38
C MET A 175 4.04 11.32 -12.90
N HIS A 176 3.05 11.87 -13.58
CA HIS A 176 3.09 12.12 -15.01
C HIS A 176 4.11 13.22 -15.36
N TRP A 177 3.93 14.46 -14.90
CA TRP A 177 4.70 15.62 -15.39
C TRP A 177 6.12 15.68 -14.85
N VAL A 178 6.35 15.28 -13.60
CA VAL A 178 7.64 15.43 -12.94
C VAL A 178 8.41 14.11 -12.94
N ALA A 179 7.78 13.03 -12.48
CA ALA A 179 8.42 11.72 -12.45
C ALA A 179 8.49 11.07 -13.84
N LYS A 180 7.76 11.59 -14.83
CA LYS A 180 7.72 11.07 -16.20
C LYS A 180 7.33 9.60 -16.22
N THR A 181 6.22 9.27 -15.55
CA THR A 181 5.64 7.93 -15.49
C THR A 181 4.17 7.92 -15.85
N ASP A 182 3.67 6.82 -16.42
CA ASP A 182 2.24 6.66 -16.75
C ASP A 182 1.35 6.36 -15.54
N ALA A 183 1.94 6.12 -14.36
CA ALA A 183 1.21 5.73 -13.15
C ALA A 183 0.28 4.53 -13.37
N ASN A 184 0.68 3.59 -14.23
CA ASN A 184 -0.11 2.40 -14.52
C ASN A 184 -0.27 1.52 -13.26
N ASP A 185 -1.52 1.13 -13.01
CA ASP A 185 -1.96 0.28 -11.89
C ASP A 185 -1.67 0.83 -10.48
N VAL A 186 -1.43 2.14 -10.34
CA VAL A 186 -1.24 2.71 -8.99
C VAL A 186 -2.54 2.70 -8.19
N GLU A 187 -2.43 2.26 -6.94
CA GLU A 187 -3.58 2.10 -6.05
C GLU A 187 -3.63 3.19 -4.99
N PHE A 188 -4.76 3.88 -4.89
CA PHE A 188 -5.03 4.82 -3.82
C PHE A 188 -5.80 4.12 -2.69
N MET A 189 -5.29 4.20 -1.47
CA MET A 189 -5.85 3.51 -0.31
C MET A 189 -6.01 4.45 0.89
N LEU A 190 -7.03 4.20 1.71
CA LEU A 190 -7.12 4.74 3.06
C LEU A 190 -6.48 3.77 4.06
N GLY A 191 -5.55 4.32 4.81
CA GLY A 191 -4.91 3.69 5.96
C GLY A 191 -4.58 4.74 6.99
N CYS A 192 -3.96 4.32 8.08
CA CYS A 192 -3.55 5.21 9.16
C CYS A 192 -2.03 5.45 9.16
N SER A 193 -1.64 6.67 9.49
CA SER A 193 -0.30 6.97 9.97
C SER A 193 -0.30 7.10 11.49
N THR A 194 0.86 6.84 12.10
CA THR A 194 1.14 7.17 13.50
C THR A 194 2.08 8.37 13.54
N THR A 195 2.06 9.12 14.62
CA THR A 195 2.86 10.34 14.83
C THR A 195 4.35 10.10 15.08
N LYS A 196 4.84 8.85 15.02
CA LYS A 196 6.24 8.51 15.29
C LYS A 196 7.13 8.65 14.05
N VAL A 197 8.36 9.08 14.31
CA VAL A 197 9.37 9.50 13.33
C VAL A 197 9.62 8.41 12.29
N PRO A 198 9.56 8.71 10.97
CA PRO A 198 9.97 7.79 9.93
C PRO A 198 11.42 7.33 10.15
N LEU A 199 11.71 6.06 9.88
CA LEU A 199 13.10 5.62 9.69
C LEU A 199 13.68 6.45 8.53
N GLU A 200 14.81 7.10 8.74
CA GLU A 200 15.44 7.98 7.76
C GLU A 200 15.80 7.19 6.48
N ASP A 201 15.60 7.83 5.31
CA ASP A 201 15.81 7.27 3.96
C ASP A 201 17.32 7.04 3.63
N ASP A 202 18.14 6.61 4.57
CA ASP A 202 19.57 6.45 4.33
C ASP A 202 19.83 5.21 3.46
N GLU A 203 20.39 5.43 2.27
CA GLU A 203 20.83 4.38 1.35
C GLU A 203 21.94 3.56 2.02
N MET A 204 21.68 2.29 2.38
CA MET A 204 22.71 1.34 2.80
C MET A 204 23.18 0.48 1.62
N ASP A 205 24.48 0.20 1.58
CA ASP A 205 25.11 -0.63 0.55
C ASP A 205 24.77 -2.13 0.67
N ALA A 206 25.05 -2.88 -0.40
CA ALA A 206 24.76 -4.30 -0.49
C ALA A 206 25.55 -5.16 0.53
N ASP A 207 26.73 -4.73 0.96
CA ASP A 207 27.52 -5.45 1.96
C ASP A 207 26.96 -5.28 3.37
N THR A 208 26.33 -4.13 3.65
CA THR A 208 25.57 -3.90 4.87
C THR A 208 24.32 -4.78 4.92
N ILE A 209 23.63 -4.97 3.79
CA ILE A 209 22.46 -5.86 3.67
C ILE A 209 22.81 -7.32 4.04
N LYS A 210 23.99 -7.82 3.66
CA LYS A 210 24.47 -9.17 4.04
C LYS A 210 24.66 -9.36 5.55
N THR A 211 24.85 -8.27 6.29
CA THR A 211 25.06 -8.31 7.76
C THR A 211 23.78 -8.03 8.56
N LEU A 212 22.70 -7.60 7.92
CA LEU A 212 21.44 -7.29 8.58
C LEU A 212 20.75 -8.57 9.09
N ILE A 213 20.94 -8.85 10.38
CA ILE A 213 19.85 -9.42 11.18
C ILE A 213 18.84 -8.27 11.33
N TYR A 214 17.56 -8.51 11.03
CA TYR A 214 16.51 -7.50 11.23
C TYR A 214 16.63 -6.90 12.65
N THR A 215 17.13 -5.66 12.71
CA THR A 215 17.33 -4.85 13.93
C THR A 215 16.36 -3.66 13.95
N GLY A 216 15.31 -3.72 13.12
CA GLY A 216 14.26 -2.71 13.07
C GLY A 216 13.71 -2.39 14.46
N PRO A 217 13.22 -1.16 14.66
CA PRO A 217 12.85 -0.66 15.98
C PRO A 217 11.87 -1.61 16.69
N SER A 218 12.03 -1.74 18.01
CA SER A 218 11.08 -2.44 18.87
C SER A 218 9.67 -1.85 18.62
N SER A 219 8.73 -2.73 18.27
CA SER A 219 7.31 -2.51 17.99
C SER A 219 6.76 -1.07 18.11
N CYS A 220 6.10 -0.59 17.07
CA CYS A 220 5.26 0.61 17.15
C CYS A 220 3.91 0.25 17.76
N ILE A 221 3.90 -0.09 19.06
CA ILE A 221 2.65 -0.03 19.82
C ILE A 221 2.60 1.30 20.55
N THR A 222 1.56 2.06 20.23
CA THR A 222 0.64 2.63 21.20
C THR A 222 -0.69 2.69 20.47
N GLU A 223 -1.66 1.87 20.88
CA GLU A 223 -3.08 2.00 20.48
C GLU A 223 -3.64 3.30 21.09
N ASP A 224 -3.05 4.45 20.77
CA ASP A 224 -3.65 5.71 21.11
C ASP A 224 -4.72 5.97 20.05
N PHE A 225 -5.98 5.80 20.45
CA PHE A 225 -7.15 6.18 19.65
C PHE A 225 -7.07 7.64 19.12
N PHE A 226 -6.25 8.49 19.75
CA PHE A 226 -5.99 9.88 19.37
C PHE A 226 -4.79 10.08 18.43
N GLY A 227 -3.95 9.05 18.19
CA GLY A 227 -2.73 9.13 17.39
C GLY A 227 -2.84 8.62 15.95
N HIS A 228 -3.96 7.98 15.59
CA HIS A 228 -4.19 7.43 14.27
C HIS A 228 -4.88 8.45 13.37
N LYS A 229 -4.13 9.02 12.43
CA LYS A 229 -4.68 9.88 11.39
C LYS A 229 -4.97 9.04 10.16
N THR A 230 -6.24 8.95 9.76
CA THR A 230 -6.60 8.35 8.46
C THR A 230 -6.06 9.26 7.35
N GLU A 231 -5.20 8.71 6.51
CA GLU A 231 -4.55 9.41 5.41
C GLU A 231 -4.75 8.65 4.09
N LEU A 232 -4.61 9.39 2.99
CA LEU A 232 -4.61 8.83 1.65
C LEU A 232 -3.19 8.37 1.31
N TRP A 233 -3.05 7.13 0.87
CA TRP A 233 -1.79 6.51 0.46
C TRP A 233 -1.85 6.15 -1.01
N VAL A 234 -0.69 6.14 -1.67
CA VAL A 234 -0.52 5.57 -3.01
C VAL A 234 0.60 4.53 -3.01
N LEU A 235 0.35 3.40 -3.68
CA LEU A 235 1.20 2.21 -3.74
C LEU A 235 0.95 1.42 -5.03
N ASP A 236 1.56 0.25 -5.14
CA ASP A 236 1.58 -0.64 -6.32
C ASP A 236 2.19 0.05 -7.54
N PHE A 237 3.52 0.11 -7.55
CA PHE A 237 4.27 0.73 -8.63
C PHE A 237 4.88 -0.29 -9.60
N ASP A 238 4.53 -1.58 -9.49
CA ASP A 238 5.14 -2.68 -10.22
C ASP A 238 4.86 -2.64 -11.72
N LYS A 239 3.74 -2.08 -12.16
CA LYS A 239 3.43 -1.91 -13.60
C LYS A 239 3.73 -0.52 -14.16
N VAL A 240 4.25 0.40 -13.35
CA VAL A 240 4.48 1.79 -13.77
C VAL A 240 5.60 1.88 -14.80
N ARG A 241 5.34 2.54 -15.93
CA ARG A 241 6.29 2.69 -17.06
C ARG A 241 6.69 4.15 -17.24
N PRO A 242 7.88 4.41 -17.82
CA PRO A 242 8.27 5.77 -18.18
C PRO A 242 7.38 6.30 -19.32
N ILE A 243 7.21 7.62 -19.38
CA ILE A 243 6.52 8.32 -20.48
C ILE A 243 7.28 9.58 -20.93
N THR A 244 7.06 9.97 -22.18
CA THR A 244 7.51 11.24 -22.76
C THR A 244 6.32 12.21 -22.88
N LEU A 245 6.15 13.14 -21.94
CA LEU A 245 5.09 14.16 -22.04
C LEU A 245 5.47 15.35 -22.93
N VAL A 246 6.22 15.09 -23.99
CA VAL A 246 6.56 16.07 -25.02
C VAL A 246 5.72 15.83 -26.28
N ASP A 247 5.03 14.68 -26.35
CA ASP A 247 4.26 14.22 -27.49
C ASP A 247 2.89 13.67 -27.06
N ASP A 248 2.00 13.53 -28.03
CA ASP A 248 0.66 12.98 -27.83
C ASP A 248 0.70 11.49 -27.41
N ALA A 249 1.80 10.79 -27.66
CA ALA A 249 1.95 9.38 -27.31
C ALA A 249 2.09 9.18 -25.80
N GLY A 250 2.88 10.01 -25.11
CA GLY A 250 2.99 9.96 -23.65
C GLY A 250 1.68 10.33 -22.95
N VAL A 251 0.91 11.26 -23.53
CA VAL A 251 -0.44 11.60 -23.04
C VAL A 251 -1.40 10.43 -23.26
N ALA A 252 -1.38 9.81 -24.44
CA ALA A 252 -2.19 8.64 -24.75
C ALA A 252 -1.88 7.47 -23.80
N GLN A 253 -0.61 7.19 -23.53
CA GLN A 253 -0.18 6.13 -22.62
C GLN A 253 -0.67 6.38 -21.18
N ALA A 254 -0.56 7.62 -20.68
CA ALA A 254 -1.10 7.95 -19.35
C ALA A 254 -2.63 7.80 -19.30
N ALA A 255 -3.32 8.19 -20.38
CA ALA A 255 -4.77 8.06 -20.47
C ALA A 255 -5.24 6.60 -20.65
N GLU A 256 -4.42 5.74 -21.26
CA GLU A 256 -4.65 4.30 -21.39
C GLU A 256 -4.40 3.58 -20.06
N ALA A 257 -3.31 3.90 -19.37
CA ALA A 257 -3.04 3.42 -18.01
C ALA A 257 -4.18 3.74 -17.03
N PHE A 258 -4.81 4.92 -17.17
CA PHE A 258 -5.99 5.28 -16.42
C PHE A 258 -7.27 4.57 -16.90
N ARG A 259 -7.32 3.98 -18.09
CA ARG A 259 -8.53 3.35 -18.64
C ARG A 259 -8.54 1.83 -18.52
N ASP A 260 -7.42 1.18 -18.83
CA ASP A 260 -7.34 -0.28 -18.98
C ASP A 260 -7.48 -1.03 -17.66
N GLU A 261 -6.98 -0.47 -16.55
CA GLU A 261 -7.02 -1.13 -15.24
C GLU A 261 -7.69 -0.27 -14.15
N SER A 262 -7.89 1.03 -14.41
CA SER A 262 -8.68 1.93 -13.55
C SER A 262 -10.21 1.83 -13.76
N GLY A 263 -10.68 0.72 -14.34
CA GLY A 263 -12.04 0.23 -14.09
C GLY A 263 -12.41 0.25 -12.60
N HIS A 264 -11.41 0.25 -11.72
CA HIS A 264 -11.56 0.44 -10.28
C HIS A 264 -12.04 1.84 -9.83
N TYR A 265 -11.65 2.98 -10.42
CA TYR A 265 -12.22 4.26 -10.01
C TYR A 265 -13.64 4.49 -10.58
N VAL A 266 -14.05 3.73 -11.61
CA VAL A 266 -15.28 3.97 -12.37
C VAL A 266 -16.05 2.68 -12.72
N GLU A 267 -16.01 1.63 -11.88
CA GLU A 267 -16.99 0.54 -11.99
C GLU A 267 -18.24 0.94 -11.21
N LEU A 268 -19.07 1.76 -11.85
CA LEU A 268 -20.44 1.99 -11.44
C LEU A 268 -21.29 0.84 -11.99
N PRO A 269 -22.05 0.10 -11.16
CA PRO A 269 -23.09 -0.77 -11.67
C PRO A 269 -23.98 0.07 -12.59
N GLY A 270 -24.22 -0.37 -13.83
CA GLY A 270 -24.83 0.47 -14.88
C GLY A 270 -26.17 1.16 -14.55
N LYS A 271 -26.85 0.76 -13.46
CA LYS A 271 -28.02 1.46 -12.90
C LYS A 271 -27.69 2.74 -12.11
N PHE A 272 -26.51 2.83 -11.50
CA PHE A 272 -26.11 3.94 -10.63
C PHE A 272 -25.68 5.20 -11.42
N ILE A 273 -25.16 5.02 -12.65
CA ILE A 273 -24.75 6.14 -13.52
C ILE A 273 -25.95 7.03 -13.86
N SER A 274 -27.08 6.46 -14.27
CA SER A 274 -28.26 7.26 -14.64
C SER A 274 -28.77 8.10 -13.48
N GLU A 275 -28.80 7.55 -12.27
CA GLU A 275 -29.34 8.20 -11.08
C GLU A 275 -28.41 9.28 -10.52
N VAL A 276 -27.10 9.02 -10.47
CA VAL A 276 -26.11 10.00 -9.97
C VAL A 276 -25.95 11.16 -10.96
N THR A 277 -25.87 10.87 -12.26
CA THR A 277 -25.73 11.92 -13.30
C THR A 277 -26.96 12.84 -13.30
N GLU A 278 -28.15 12.31 -13.03
CA GLU A 278 -29.38 13.08 -12.95
C GLU A 278 -29.49 13.91 -11.65
N ALA A 279 -29.05 13.35 -10.52
CA ALA A 279 -28.96 14.04 -9.23
C ALA A 279 -27.93 15.19 -9.24
N GLU A 280 -26.76 14.99 -9.86
CA GLU A 280 -25.74 16.03 -10.00
C GLU A 280 -26.15 17.12 -10.99
N ARG A 281 -26.81 16.77 -12.10
CA ARG A 281 -27.41 17.76 -13.02
C ARG A 281 -28.47 18.62 -12.34
N ARG A 282 -29.31 18.05 -11.46
CA ARG A 282 -30.27 18.82 -10.65
C ARG A 282 -29.57 19.78 -9.68
N ARG A 283 -28.57 19.31 -8.93
CA ARG A 283 -27.80 20.16 -8.01
C ARG A 283 -27.06 21.31 -8.72
N LEU A 284 -26.55 21.07 -9.93
CA LEU A 284 -25.88 22.09 -10.74
C LEU A 284 -26.87 23.10 -11.36
N ALA A 285 -28.09 22.66 -11.69
CA ALA A 285 -29.16 23.54 -12.16
C ALA A 285 -29.70 24.45 -11.04
N GLU A 286 -29.86 23.91 -9.83
CA GLU A 286 -30.31 24.66 -8.63
C GLU A 286 -29.28 25.70 -8.16
N ARG A 287 -27.99 25.50 -8.44
CA ARG A 287 -26.93 26.49 -8.16
C ARG A 287 -26.83 27.61 -9.21
N LYS A 288 -27.53 27.49 -10.34
CA LYS A 288 -27.50 28.45 -11.46
C LYS A 288 -28.79 29.26 -11.62
N GLY A 289 -29.80 29.00 -10.80
CA GLY A 289 -31.01 29.82 -10.66
C GLY A 289 -30.94 30.68 -9.40
#